data_AF-A0A351DR97-F1
#
_entry.id   AF-A0A351DR97-F1
#
_cell.length_a   1.000
_cell.length_b   1.000
_cell.length_c   1.000
_cell.angle_alpha   90.00
_cell.angle_beta   90.00
_cell.angle_gamma   90.00
#
_symmetry.space_group_name_H-M   'P 1'
#
loop_
_entity.id
_entity.type
_entity.pdbx_description
1 polymer ?
#
loop_
_entity_poly.entity_id
_entity_poly.type
_entity_poly.pdbx_seq_one_letter_code
_entity_poly.pdbx_strand_id
1 'polypeptide(L)'
;MLARVAEHLYWLSRYIERAEATARLAIAASDTILDLPDGVPYDWESLMQVFGSGDSDPGISEVEVMEQLVLSLDHSGSIRASIASARENARVTRDLIPKDAWIALNELHGLIERQSFAGFDRSSRI
;
A
#
# COMPACT_ATOMS: atom_id res chain seq x y z
N MET A 1 13.03 6.28 -28.16
CA MET A 1 11.67 6.60 -27.67
C MET A 1 10.89 5.35 -27.22
N LEU A 2 10.81 4.28 -28.01
CA LEU A 2 10.06 3.06 -27.66
C LEU A 2 10.50 2.39 -26.33
N ALA A 3 11.81 2.34 -26.06
CA ALA A 3 12.32 1.75 -24.82
C ALA A 3 11.79 2.44 -23.54
N ARG A 4 11.66 3.77 -23.57
CA ARG A 4 11.13 4.55 -22.44
C ARG A 4 9.64 4.32 -22.21
N VAL A 5 8.88 4.17 -23.30
CA VAL A 5 7.45 3.83 -23.23
C VAL A 5 7.26 2.45 -22.60
N ALA A 6 8.03 1.46 -23.05
CA ALA A 6 7.98 0.11 -22.49
C ALA A 6 8.37 0.09 -21.00
N GLU A 7 9.39 0.87 -20.63
CA GLU A 7 9.81 1.05 -19.24
C GLU A 7 8.69 1.63 -18.37
N HIS A 8 8.01 2.69 -18.81
CA HIS A 8 6.90 3.27 -18.05
C HIS A 8 5.71 2.31 -17.92
N LEU A 9 5.37 1.56 -18.97
CA LEU A 9 4.30 0.57 -18.90
C LEU A 9 4.66 -0.59 -17.96
N TYR A 10 5.91 -1.04 -17.98
CA TYR A 10 6.42 -2.05 -17.05
C TYR A 10 6.33 -1.57 -15.60
N TRP A 11 6.82 -0.36 -15.32
CA TRP A 11 6.78 0.15 -13.95
C TRP A 11 5.36 0.47 -13.48
N LEU A 12 4.49 0.99 -14.35
CA LEU A 12 3.06 1.16 -14.08
C LEU A 12 2.44 -0.14 -13.56
N SER A 13 2.59 -1.24 -14.30
CA SER A 13 1.99 -2.53 -13.90
C SER A 13 2.61 -3.06 -12.61
N ARG A 14 3.94 -2.96 -12.45
CA ARG A 14 4.63 -3.41 -11.24
C ARG A 14 4.23 -2.63 -9.99
N TYR A 15 3.97 -1.33 -10.10
CA TYR A 15 3.49 -0.54 -8.97
C TYR A 15 2.03 -0.86 -8.62
N ILE A 16 1.16 -1.11 -9.60
CA ILE A 16 -0.21 -1.56 -9.34
C ILE A 16 -0.21 -2.92 -8.64
N GLU A 17 0.57 -3.88 -9.15
CA GLU A 17 0.72 -5.21 -8.57
C GLU A 17 1.23 -5.14 -7.12
N ARG A 18 2.19 -4.24 -6.85
CA ARG A 18 2.70 -4.03 -5.50
C ARG A 18 1.64 -3.46 -4.56
N ALA A 19 0.90 -2.43 -4.99
CA ALA A 19 -0.18 -1.87 -4.19
C ALA A 19 -1.24 -2.93 -3.84
N GLU A 20 -1.60 -3.79 -4.79
CA GLU A 20 -2.52 -4.90 -4.57
C GLU A 20 -1.97 -5.94 -3.60
N ALA A 21 -0.71 -6.38 -3.78
CA ALA A 21 -0.06 -7.34 -2.89
C ALA A 21 0.01 -6.82 -1.45
N THR A 22 0.38 -5.55 -1.27
CA THR A 22 0.41 -4.90 0.05
C THR A 22 -0.98 -4.84 0.69
N ALA A 23 -2.02 -4.50 -0.08
CA ALA A 23 -3.39 -4.50 0.41
C ALA A 23 -3.87 -5.90 0.84
N ARG A 24 -3.59 -6.93 0.02
CA ARG A 24 -3.96 -8.32 0.33
C ARG A 24 -3.28 -8.81 1.62
N LEU A 25 -2.01 -8.47 1.82
CA LEU A 25 -1.28 -8.81 3.04
C LEU A 25 -1.84 -8.08 4.27
N ALA A 26 -2.14 -6.78 4.17
CA ALA A 26 -2.74 -6.02 5.27
C ALA A 26 -4.12 -6.58 5.68
N ILE A 27 -4.92 -7.02 4.70
CA ILE A 27 -6.20 -7.70 4.95
C ILE A 27 -5.97 -9.06 5.62
N ALA A 28 -5.07 -9.90 5.09
CA ALA A 28 -4.78 -11.21 5.68
C ALA A 28 -4.23 -11.11 7.11
N ALA A 29 -3.39 -10.10 7.40
CA ALA A 29 -2.93 -9.81 8.75
C ALA A 29 -4.11 -9.42 9.66
N SER A 30 -5.00 -8.53 9.19
CA SER A 30 -6.20 -8.15 9.92
C SER A 30 -7.12 -9.33 10.22
N ASP A 31 -7.34 -10.22 9.26
CA ASP A 31 -8.16 -11.43 9.43
C ASP A 31 -7.53 -12.37 10.46
N THR A 32 -6.21 -12.56 10.40
CA THR A 32 -5.48 -13.40 11.36
C THR A 32 -5.62 -12.87 12.79
N ILE A 33 -5.59 -11.55 12.97
CA ILE A 33 -5.75 -10.88 14.28
C ILE A 33 -7.15 -11.09 14.85
N LEU A 34 -8.18 -11.08 14.00
CA LEU A 34 -9.56 -11.33 14.42
C LEU A 34 -9.77 -12.78 14.88
N ASP A 35 -8.99 -13.72 14.35
CA ASP A 35 -9.06 -15.15 14.68
C ASP A 35 -8.19 -15.54 15.89
N LEU A 36 -7.36 -14.62 16.40
CA LEU A 36 -6.47 -14.88 17.53
C LEU A 36 -7.25 -14.96 18.86
N PRO A 37 -6.95 -15.94 19.73
CA PRO A 37 -7.52 -15.97 21.08
C PRO A 37 -7.12 -14.74 21.91
N ASP A 38 -8.00 -14.33 22.81
CA ASP A 38 -7.75 -13.21 23.73
C ASP A 38 -6.41 -13.38 24.47
N GLY A 39 -5.59 -12.31 24.46
CA GLY A 39 -4.31 -12.26 25.15
C GLY A 39 -3.13 -12.88 24.40
N VAL A 40 -3.32 -13.39 23.18
CA VAL A 40 -2.22 -13.81 22.30
C VAL A 40 -1.77 -12.62 21.45
N PRO A 41 -0.52 -12.13 21.60
CA PRO A 41 -0.01 -11.02 20.79
C PRO A 41 0.25 -11.46 19.35
N TYR A 42 -0.06 -10.59 18.39
CA TYR A 42 0.32 -10.77 16.98
C TYR A 42 1.77 -10.31 16.77
N ASP A 43 2.52 -11.03 15.95
CA ASP A 43 3.90 -10.72 15.61
C ASP A 43 3.99 -9.72 14.44
N TRP A 44 3.87 -8.44 14.79
CA TRP A 44 3.95 -7.31 13.88
C TRP A 44 5.35 -7.13 13.25
N GLU A 45 6.40 -7.51 13.97
CA GLU A 45 7.78 -7.41 13.50
C GLU A 45 8.03 -8.36 12.33
N SER A 46 7.58 -9.62 12.45
CA SER A 46 7.65 -10.59 11.36
C SER A 46 6.89 -10.13 10.11
N LEU A 47 5.70 -9.52 10.28
CA LEU A 47 4.96 -8.96 9.15
C LEU A 47 5.78 -7.87 8.45
N MET A 48 6.39 -6.96 9.20
CA MET A 48 7.22 -5.88 8.65
C MET A 48 8.49 -6.38 7.96
N GLN A 49 9.09 -7.46 8.45
CA GLN A 49 10.22 -8.11 7.76
C GLN A 49 9.82 -8.67 6.39
N VAL A 50 8.62 -9.26 6.27
CA VAL A 50 8.09 -9.75 4.99
C VAL A 50 7.94 -8.60 3.97
N PHE A 51 7.63 -7.39 4.43
CA PHE A 51 7.52 -6.19 3.58
C PHE A 51 8.86 -5.59 3.15
N GLY A 52 9.98 -6.09 3.66
CA GLY A 52 11.30 -5.53 3.36
C GLY A 52 11.59 -4.21 4.05
N SER A 53 10.80 -3.82 5.05
CA SER A 53 11.16 -2.82 6.05
C SER A 53 12.19 -3.45 7.00
N GLY A 54 13.45 -3.42 6.58
CA GLY A 54 14.57 -4.12 7.24
C GLY A 54 14.88 -3.66 8.66
N ASP A 55 14.33 -2.52 9.09
CA ASP A 55 14.44 -2.00 10.46
C ASP A 55 13.03 -1.81 11.04
N SER A 56 12.38 -2.91 11.43
CA SER A 56 11.16 -2.80 12.24
C SER A 56 11.57 -2.48 13.68
N ASP A 57 11.14 -1.33 14.20
CA ASP A 57 11.37 -0.99 15.60
C ASP A 57 10.74 -2.05 16.52
N PRO A 58 11.48 -2.55 17.53
CA PRO A 58 10.93 -3.51 18.48
C PRO A 58 9.68 -2.95 19.17
N GLY A 59 8.59 -3.73 19.18
CA GLY A 59 7.33 -3.32 19.80
C GLY A 59 6.47 -2.35 18.99
N ILE A 60 6.66 -2.28 17.67
CA ILE A 60 5.78 -1.54 16.75
C ILE A 60 4.31 -1.98 16.92
N SER A 61 3.41 -1.02 17.01
CA SER A 61 1.97 -1.25 17.19
C SER A 61 1.26 -1.57 15.86
N GLU A 62 0.06 -2.16 15.96
CA GLU A 62 -0.82 -2.38 14.80
C GLU A 62 -1.02 -1.11 13.98
N VAL A 63 -1.28 0.01 14.66
CA VAL A 63 -1.58 1.28 14.02
C VAL A 63 -0.36 1.78 13.24
N GLU A 64 0.83 1.71 13.84
CA GLU A 64 2.09 2.10 13.19
C GLU A 64 2.42 1.21 11.99
N VAL A 65 2.20 -0.11 12.10
CA VAL A 65 2.37 -1.02 10.96
C VAL A 65 1.40 -0.68 9.83
N MET A 66 0.11 -0.57 10.13
CA MET A 66 -0.90 -0.25 9.12
C MET A 66 -0.63 1.12 8.49
N GLU A 67 -0.11 2.06 9.26
CA GLU A 67 0.34 3.35 8.77
C GLU A 67 1.48 3.21 7.75
N GLN A 68 2.51 2.45 8.09
CA GLN A 68 3.65 2.24 7.20
C GLN A 68 3.24 1.50 5.91
N LEU A 69 2.35 0.51 5.99
CA LEU A 69 1.91 -0.27 4.84
C LEU A 69 0.96 0.48 3.92
N VAL A 70 0.03 1.25 4.46
CA VAL A 70 -1.02 1.89 3.66
C VAL A 70 -0.63 3.30 3.25
N LEU A 71 -0.11 4.09 4.19
CA LEU A 71 -0.02 5.54 4.05
C LEU A 71 1.41 6.08 4.08
N SER A 72 2.48 5.33 4.35
CA SER A 72 3.83 5.93 4.30
C SER A 72 4.22 6.38 2.87
N LEU A 73 4.91 7.52 2.72
CA LEU A 73 5.58 7.87 1.44
C LEU A 73 7.05 7.43 1.41
N ASP A 74 7.66 7.33 2.58
CA ASP A 74 9.07 6.96 2.73
C ASP A 74 9.26 5.46 2.46
N HIS A 75 8.23 4.67 2.73
CA HIS A 75 8.21 3.25 2.38
C HIS A 75 7.70 3.06 0.95
N SER A 76 8.61 2.82 0.00
CA SER A 76 8.29 2.61 -1.41
C SER A 76 7.35 1.41 -1.67
N GLY A 77 7.27 0.48 -0.70
CA GLY A 77 6.37 -0.67 -0.74
C GLY A 77 4.92 -0.36 -0.32
N SER A 78 4.67 0.83 0.22
CA SER A 78 3.34 1.19 0.70
C SER A 78 2.35 1.33 -0.45
N ILE A 79 1.06 1.22 -0.12
CA ILE A 79 -0.03 1.42 -1.09
C ILE A 79 0.03 2.85 -1.64
N ARG A 80 0.17 3.87 -0.78
CA ARG A 80 0.24 5.28 -1.21
C ARG A 80 1.40 5.55 -2.16
N ALA A 81 2.62 5.16 -1.80
CA ALA A 81 3.81 5.39 -2.63
C ALA A 81 3.74 4.62 -3.96
N SER A 82 3.23 3.39 -3.94
CA SER A 82 3.04 2.58 -5.14
C SER A 82 2.01 3.20 -6.08
N ILE A 83 0.85 3.64 -5.58
CA ILE A 83 -0.18 4.27 -6.41
C ILE A 83 0.27 5.63 -6.96
N ALA A 84 1.00 6.43 -6.18
CA ALA A 84 1.62 7.67 -6.67
C ALA A 84 2.59 7.39 -7.82
N SER A 85 3.45 6.38 -7.68
CA SER A 85 4.42 5.98 -8.71
C SER A 85 3.74 5.41 -9.95
N ALA A 86 2.70 4.60 -9.78
CA ALA A 86 1.88 4.09 -10.87
C ALA A 86 1.25 5.26 -11.66
N ARG A 87 0.67 6.23 -10.95
CA ARG A 87 0.02 7.40 -11.57
C ARG A 87 1.00 8.23 -12.39
N GLU A 88 2.22 8.43 -11.91
CA GLU A 88 3.22 9.19 -12.66
C GLU A 88 3.65 8.45 -13.94
N ASN A 89 3.85 7.13 -13.87
CA ASN A 89 4.14 6.32 -15.06
C ASN A 89 2.97 6.35 -16.07
N ALA A 90 1.73 6.23 -15.58
CA ALA A 90 0.53 6.32 -16.39
C ALA A 90 0.36 7.69 -17.06
N ARG A 91 0.81 8.78 -16.42
CA ARG A 91 0.74 10.14 -16.96
C ARG A 91 1.62 10.29 -18.20
N VAL A 92 2.81 9.69 -18.19
CA VAL A 92 3.75 9.73 -19.33
C VAL A 92 3.27 8.87 -20.49
N THR A 93 2.57 7.76 -20.23
CA THR A 93 2.05 6.84 -21.24
C THR A 93 0.53 6.93 -21.44
N ARG A 94 -0.05 8.12 -21.22
CA ARG A 94 -1.50 8.33 -21.15
C ARG A 94 -2.26 7.89 -22.41
N ASP A 95 -1.64 8.03 -23.57
CA ASP A 95 -2.22 7.71 -24.87
C ASP A 95 -2.27 6.20 -25.15
N LEU A 96 -1.58 5.39 -24.34
CA LEU A 96 -1.42 3.95 -24.52
C LEU A 96 -2.25 3.13 -23.54
N ILE A 97 -2.83 3.78 -22.52
CA ILE A 97 -3.68 3.13 -21.53
C ILE A 97 -5.15 3.44 -21.78
N PRO A 98 -6.07 2.51 -21.48
CA PRO A 98 -7.51 2.77 -21.54
C PRO A 98 -7.87 4.01 -20.70
N LYS A 99 -8.81 4.81 -21.22
CA LYS A 99 -9.30 6.01 -20.52
C LYS A 99 -9.84 5.67 -19.13
N ASP A 100 -10.56 4.56 -19.01
CA ASP A 100 -11.19 4.14 -17.75
C ASP A 100 -10.14 3.72 -16.71
N ALA A 101 -9.04 3.09 -17.15
CA ALA A 101 -7.92 2.75 -16.27
C ALA A 101 -7.24 4.00 -15.69
N TRP A 102 -7.06 5.04 -16.51
CA TRP A 102 -6.56 6.33 -16.03
C TRP A 102 -7.49 6.99 -15.00
N ILE A 103 -8.80 6.95 -15.25
CA ILE A 103 -9.80 7.53 -14.34
C ILE A 103 -9.75 6.78 -12.99
N ALA A 104 -9.84 5.45 -13.01
CA ALA A 104 -9.80 4.62 -11.82
C ALA A 104 -8.52 4.85 -11.00
N LEU A 105 -7.36 4.96 -11.66
CA LEU A 105 -6.09 5.22 -10.98
C LEU A 105 -6.06 6.61 -10.31
N ASN A 106 -6.62 7.65 -10.94
CA ASN A 106 -6.71 8.97 -10.33
C ASN A 106 -7.72 9.02 -9.18
N GLU A 107 -8.85 8.33 -9.31
CA GLU A 107 -9.84 8.22 -8.24
C GLU A 107 -9.26 7.52 -7.02
N LEU A 108 -8.57 6.38 -7.23
CA LEU A 108 -7.88 5.64 -6.19
C LEU A 108 -6.80 6.49 -5.51
N HIS A 109 -5.95 7.15 -6.29
CA HIS A 109 -4.95 8.08 -5.76
C HIS A 109 -5.61 9.17 -4.91
N GLY A 110 -6.65 9.83 -5.42
CA GLY A 110 -7.37 10.87 -4.69
C GLY A 110 -8.05 10.34 -3.42
N LEU A 111 -8.53 9.09 -3.42
CA LEU A 111 -9.08 8.45 -2.24
C LEU A 111 -8.02 8.26 -1.17
N ILE A 112 -6.84 7.76 -1.55
CA ILE A 112 -5.72 7.52 -0.62
C ILE A 112 -5.21 8.85 -0.04
N GLU A 113 -5.06 9.90 -0.85
CA GLU A 113 -4.61 11.22 -0.39
C GLU A 113 -5.57 11.90 0.60
N ARG A 114 -6.85 11.52 0.59
CA ARG A 114 -7.84 12.01 1.55
C ARG A 114 -7.85 11.23 2.87
N GLN A 115 -7.23 10.05 2.90
CA GLN A 115 -7.16 9.28 4.13
C GLN A 115 -6.19 9.93 5.12
N SER A 116 -6.59 9.94 6.39
CA SER A 116 -5.74 10.37 7.49
C SER A 116 -5.76 9.31 8.60
N PHE A 117 -4.72 9.28 9.42
CA PHE A 117 -4.52 8.27 10.45
C PHE A 117 -5.63 8.16 11.49
N ALA A 118 -6.43 9.21 11.67
CA ALA A 118 -7.58 9.20 12.56
C ALA A 118 -8.61 8.08 12.23
N GLY A 119 -8.54 7.46 11.04
CA GLY A 119 -9.40 6.34 10.66
C GLY A 119 -8.96 4.94 11.12
N PHE A 120 -7.71 4.75 11.54
CA PHE A 120 -7.12 3.42 11.80
C PHE A 120 -7.14 2.98 13.27
N ASP A 121 -7.42 3.88 14.22
CA ASP A 121 -7.56 3.51 15.63
C ASP A 121 -8.85 2.69 15.86
N ARG A 122 -8.69 1.37 16.01
CA ARG A 122 -9.78 0.43 16.32
C ARG A 122 -10.24 0.54 17.78
N SER A 123 -9.44 1.12 18.69
CA SER A 123 -9.85 1.28 20.10
C SER A 123 -10.98 2.30 20.25
N SER A 124 -11.13 3.21 19.28
CA SER A 124 -12.24 4.17 19.20
C SER A 124 -13.58 3.59 18.72
N ARG A 125 -13.62 2.32 18.30
CA ARG A 125 -14.81 1.67 17.70
C ARG A 125 -15.56 0.72 18.66
N ILE A 126 -15.24 0.77 19.95
CA ILE A 126 -15.91 0.01 21.03
C ILE A 126 -16.63 0.98 21.96
#